data_AF-A0A926RW06-F1
#
_entry.id   AF-A0A926RW06-F1
#
_cell.length_a   1.000
_cell.length_b   1.000
_cell.length_c   1.000
_cell.angle_alpha   90.00
_cell.angle_beta   90.00
_cell.angle_gamma   90.00
#
_symmetry.space_group_name_H-M   'P 1'
#
loop_
_entity.id
_entity.type
_entity.pdbx_description
1 polymer ?
#
loop_
_entity_poly.entity_id
_entity_poly.type
_entity_poly.pdbx_seq_one_letter_code
_entity_poly.pdbx_strand_id
1 'polypeptide(L)'
;MNYEDALEVENILNNLSESKETKQEVARLKELLGYIIQNEKDINFKKQKHISTTWNNFTPIKEISKVINVLCNCNRYYDDANEEVRIYQRETQDILHALELTELEDEEMIDLMEELKTIRVFRRRVKNFIEAIEPLHEFVSNNPDVVNGFKNVHSKMDSIRIRQGKKRYSVREKTSLSSAFEKTDGFNHILEELLKRENSTL
;
A
#
# COMPACT_ATOMS: atom_id res chain seq x y z
N MET A 1 20.36 8.37 7.67
CA MET A 1 20.78 9.01 8.93
C MET A 1 21.02 7.89 9.93
N ASN A 2 22.19 7.83 10.56
CA ASN A 2 22.46 6.83 11.59
C ASN A 2 22.00 7.34 12.98
N TYR A 3 22.13 6.53 14.04
CA TYR A 3 21.67 6.90 15.39
C TYR A 3 22.44 8.09 15.99
N GLU A 4 23.73 8.21 15.74
CA GLU A 4 24.55 9.33 16.22
C GLU A 4 24.16 10.63 15.52
N ASP A 5 23.99 10.59 14.19
CA ASP A 5 23.48 11.71 13.41
C ASP A 5 22.09 12.16 13.90
N ALA A 6 21.21 11.21 14.24
CA ALA A 6 19.86 11.50 14.73
C ALA A 6 19.86 12.21 16.09
N LEU A 7 20.76 11.81 17.01
CA LEU A 7 20.97 12.49 18.29
C LEU A 7 21.54 13.89 18.11
N GLU A 8 22.49 14.05 17.19
CA GLU A 8 23.10 15.34 16.91
C GLU A 8 22.06 16.34 16.34
N VAL A 9 21.26 15.90 15.37
CA VAL A 9 20.16 16.71 14.80
C VAL A 9 19.14 17.08 15.88
N GLU A 10 18.78 16.16 16.77
CA GLU A 10 17.86 16.45 17.88
C GLU A 10 18.42 17.52 18.83
N ASN A 11 19.70 17.40 19.19
CA ASN A 11 20.37 18.36 20.07
C ASN A 11 20.45 19.75 19.42
N ILE A 12 20.79 19.82 18.13
CA ILE A 12 20.81 21.08 17.36
C ILE A 12 19.41 21.72 17.33
N LEU A 13 18.36 20.94 17.05
CA LEU A 13 16.98 21.44 17.03
C LEU A 13 16.51 21.90 18.42
N ASN A 14 16.95 21.25 19.49
CA ASN A 14 16.63 21.68 20.85
C ASN A 14 17.33 23.00 21.21
N ASN A 15 18.62 23.13 20.92
CA ASN A 15 19.38 24.36 21.15
C ASN A 15 18.82 25.54 20.33
N LEU A 16 18.47 25.32 19.06
CA LEU A 16 17.89 26.36 18.20
C LEU A 16 16.47 26.76 18.62
N SER A 17 15.72 25.89 19.32
CA SER A 17 14.37 26.21 19.79
C SER A 17 14.34 27.18 20.99
N GLU A 18 15.50 27.45 21.61
CA GLU A 18 15.64 28.42 22.69
C GLU A 18 15.74 29.86 22.16
N SER A 19 16.09 30.05 20.89
CA SER A 19 16.11 31.35 20.23
C SER A 19 14.71 31.80 19.80
N LYS A 20 14.35 33.07 20.07
CA LYS A 20 13.03 33.62 19.73
C LYS A 20 12.80 33.81 18.23
N GLU A 21 13.85 34.02 17.45
CA GLU A 21 13.76 34.37 16.02
C GLU A 21 13.47 33.17 15.11
N THR A 22 13.93 31.97 15.47
CA THR A 22 13.84 30.76 14.64
C THR A 22 12.75 29.78 15.09
N LYS A 23 11.93 30.17 16.08
CA LYS A 23 11.03 29.27 16.81
C LYS A 23 9.99 28.57 15.92
N GLN A 24 9.46 29.25 14.89
CA GLN A 24 8.49 28.66 13.96
C GLN A 24 9.15 27.67 12.98
N GLU A 25 10.33 27.99 12.46
CA GLU A 25 11.05 27.14 11.51
C GLU A 25 11.58 25.88 12.20
N VAL A 26 12.10 26.03 13.42
CA VAL A 26 12.55 24.92 14.25
C VAL A 26 11.37 24.04 14.67
N ALA A 27 10.19 24.61 14.96
CA ALA A 27 8.99 23.82 15.24
C ALA A 27 8.58 22.96 14.03
N ARG A 28 8.60 23.55 12.83
CA ARG A 28 8.33 22.82 11.57
C ARG A 28 9.38 21.74 11.29
N LEU A 29 10.66 22.01 11.55
CA LEU A 29 11.73 21.01 11.42
C LEU A 29 11.63 19.90 12.44
N LYS A 30 11.25 20.19 13.69
CA LYS A 30 10.96 19.17 14.71
C LYS A 30 9.78 18.29 14.29
N GLU A 31 8.76 18.87 13.68
CA GLU A 31 7.65 18.11 13.12
C GLU A 31 8.10 17.22 11.95
N LEU A 32 8.93 17.71 11.03
CA LEU A 32 9.39 16.92 9.88
C LEU A 32 10.43 15.85 10.24
N LEU A 33 11.41 16.19 11.07
CA LEU A 33 12.56 15.35 11.39
C LEU A 33 12.36 14.48 12.63
N GLY A 34 11.44 14.85 13.52
CA GLY A 34 11.16 14.12 14.77
C GLY A 34 10.82 12.65 14.52
N TYR A 35 10.07 12.37 13.45
CA TYR A 35 9.76 11.01 13.02
C TYR A 35 11.00 10.18 12.69
N ILE A 36 11.95 10.78 11.97
CA ILE A 36 13.17 10.09 11.53
C ILE A 36 14.07 9.84 12.74
N ILE A 37 14.21 10.84 13.61
CA ILE A 37 14.98 10.73 14.86
C ILE A 37 14.40 9.63 15.76
N GLN A 38 13.08 9.59 15.95
CA GLN A 38 12.42 8.58 16.77
C GLN A 38 12.56 7.18 16.17
N ASN A 39 12.47 7.04 14.85
CA ASN A 39 12.65 5.74 14.19
C ASN A 39 14.06 5.17 14.39
N GLU A 40 15.10 6.00 14.27
CA GLU A 40 16.48 5.58 14.52
C GLU A 40 16.72 5.20 15.98
N LYS A 41 16.11 5.92 16.93
CA LYS A 41 16.11 5.56 18.36
C LYS A 41 15.47 4.20 18.61
N ASP A 42 14.31 3.94 18.01
CA ASP A 42 13.60 2.67 18.16
C ASP A 42 14.39 1.49 17.56
N ILE A 43 15.04 1.70 16.41
CA ILE A 43 15.91 0.72 15.76
C ILE A 43 17.11 0.40 16.65
N ASN A 44 17.79 1.42 17.19
CA ASN A 44 18.95 1.23 18.04
C ASN A 44 18.58 0.51 19.36
N PHE A 45 17.47 0.89 19.99
CA PHE A 45 16.96 0.22 21.18
C PHE A 45 16.69 -1.28 20.94
N LYS A 46 16.10 -1.63 19.79
CA LYS A 46 15.84 -3.03 19.42
C LYS A 46 17.13 -3.80 19.13
N LYS A 47 18.10 -3.18 18.46
CA LYS A 47 19.44 -3.75 18.23
C LYS A 47 20.17 -4.05 19.54
N GLN A 48 20.17 -3.12 20.49
CA GLN A 48 20.79 -3.30 21.81
C GLN A 48 20.19 -4.47 22.62
N LYS A 49 18.90 -4.74 22.42
CA LYS A 49 18.22 -5.86 23.09
C LYS A 49 18.22 -7.16 22.27
N HIS A 50 18.90 -7.20 21.12
CA HIS A 50 18.86 -8.31 20.17
C HIS A 50 17.43 -8.71 19.77
N ILE A 51 16.50 -7.75 19.71
CA ILE A 51 15.10 -7.98 19.35
C ILE A 51 14.91 -7.82 17.85
N SER A 52 14.20 -8.77 17.23
CA SER A 52 13.82 -8.71 15.82
C SER A 52 12.86 -7.54 15.53
N THR A 53 13.10 -6.83 14.42
CA THR A 53 12.27 -5.71 13.97
C THR A 53 11.15 -6.11 13.01
N THR A 54 10.98 -7.41 12.75
CA THR A 54 10.11 -7.98 11.69
C THR A 54 8.66 -7.49 11.71
N TRP A 55 8.04 -7.35 12.88
CA TRP A 55 6.64 -6.93 12.99
C TRP A 55 6.44 -5.41 12.85
N ASN A 56 7.49 -4.60 12.88
CA ASN A 56 7.36 -3.14 12.77
C ASN A 56 6.98 -2.69 11.35
N ASN A 57 7.30 -3.50 10.34
CA ASN A 57 7.05 -3.20 8.93
C ASN A 57 5.73 -3.81 8.43
N PHE A 58 5.00 -4.50 9.31
CA PHE A 58 3.75 -5.15 8.96
C PHE A 58 2.59 -4.32 9.49
N THR A 59 1.79 -3.76 8.58
CA THR A 59 0.56 -3.05 8.92
C THR A 59 -0.65 -3.94 8.60
N PRO A 60 -1.23 -4.67 9.58
CA PRO A 60 -2.21 -5.73 9.31
C PRO A 60 -3.44 -5.26 8.53
N ILE A 61 -3.95 -4.06 8.84
CA ILE A 61 -5.15 -3.48 8.20
C ILE A 61 -4.88 -3.12 6.72
N LYS A 62 -3.66 -2.69 6.40
CA LYS A 62 -3.29 -2.36 5.01
C LYS A 62 -3.16 -3.63 4.18
N GLU A 63 -2.47 -4.63 4.71
CA GLU A 63 -2.28 -5.90 4.00
C GLU A 63 -3.60 -6.64 3.79
N ILE A 64 -4.48 -6.67 4.80
CA ILE A 64 -5.80 -7.29 4.64
C ILE A 64 -6.68 -6.54 3.63
N SER A 65 -6.56 -5.21 3.56
CA SER A 65 -7.26 -4.39 2.56
C SER A 65 -6.80 -4.72 1.14
N LYS A 66 -5.49 -4.91 0.92
CA LYS A 66 -4.96 -5.34 -0.37
C LYS A 66 -5.52 -6.70 -0.78
N VAL A 67 -5.56 -7.66 0.14
CA VAL A 67 -6.14 -8.99 -0.09
C VAL A 67 -7.61 -8.89 -0.47
N ILE A 68 -8.41 -8.14 0.29
CA ILE A 68 -9.84 -7.93 -0.02
C ILE A 68 -10.02 -7.32 -1.41
N ASN A 69 -9.20 -6.32 -1.76
CA ASN A 69 -9.26 -5.68 -3.07
C ASN A 69 -8.98 -6.69 -4.20
N VAL A 70 -7.96 -7.53 -4.04
CA VAL A 70 -7.63 -8.58 -5.01
C VAL A 70 -8.78 -9.58 -5.14
N LEU A 71 -9.32 -10.09 -4.03
CA LEU A 71 -10.39 -11.08 -4.05
C LEU A 71 -11.70 -10.53 -4.61
N CYS A 72 -12.07 -9.28 -4.29
CA CYS A 72 -13.29 -8.65 -4.80
C CYS A 72 -13.25 -8.40 -6.31
N ASN A 73 -12.07 -8.09 -6.85
CA ASN A 73 -11.95 -7.70 -8.26
C ASN A 73 -11.49 -8.84 -9.18
N CYS A 74 -11.00 -9.96 -8.66
CA CYS A 74 -10.43 -11.03 -9.48
C CYS A 74 -11.39 -11.57 -10.54
N ASN A 75 -12.66 -11.82 -10.18
CA ASN A 75 -13.67 -12.30 -11.13
C ASN A 75 -13.89 -11.28 -12.25
N ARG A 76 -14.04 -10.00 -11.91
CA ARG A 76 -14.19 -8.93 -12.91
C ARG A 76 -12.97 -8.86 -13.83
N TYR A 77 -11.75 -8.91 -13.29
CA TYR A 77 -10.54 -8.88 -14.11
C TYR A 77 -10.42 -10.11 -15.02
N TYR A 78 -10.85 -11.28 -14.56
CA TYR A 78 -10.90 -12.49 -15.40
C TYR A 78 -11.93 -12.34 -16.53
N ASP A 79 -13.13 -11.85 -16.22
CA ASP A 79 -14.20 -11.65 -17.19
C ASP A 79 -13.83 -10.59 -18.24
N ASP A 80 -13.29 -9.45 -17.81
CA ASP A 80 -12.84 -8.36 -18.68
C ASP A 80 -11.72 -8.85 -19.62
N ALA A 81 -10.74 -9.60 -19.10
CA ALA A 81 -9.65 -10.15 -19.91
C ALA A 81 -10.15 -11.17 -20.94
N ASN A 82 -11.15 -12.00 -20.58
CA ASN A 82 -11.77 -12.92 -21.53
C ASN A 82 -12.49 -12.18 -22.66
N GLU A 83 -13.18 -11.10 -22.35
CA GLU A 83 -13.83 -10.27 -23.38
C GLU A 83 -12.80 -9.59 -24.29
N GLU A 84 -11.70 -9.07 -23.72
CA GLU A 84 -10.60 -8.50 -24.49
C GLU A 84 -9.98 -9.52 -25.46
N VAL A 85 -9.80 -10.78 -25.04
CA VAL A 85 -9.37 -11.86 -25.96
C VAL A 85 -10.37 -12.11 -27.10
N ARG A 86 -11.68 -12.01 -26.84
CA ARG A 86 -12.72 -12.16 -27.88
C ARG A 86 -12.71 -11.01 -28.86
N ILE A 87 -12.49 -9.78 -28.40
CA ILE A 87 -12.32 -8.60 -29.26
C ILE A 87 -11.12 -8.80 -30.18
N TYR A 88 -9.93 -9.06 -29.62
CA TYR A 88 -8.72 -9.29 -30.43
C TYR A 88 -8.84 -10.49 -31.37
N GLN A 89 -9.59 -11.53 -31.00
CA GLN A 89 -9.85 -12.65 -31.89
C GLN A 89 -10.71 -12.23 -33.08
N ARG A 90 -11.74 -11.40 -32.89
CA ARG A 90 -12.59 -10.88 -33.97
C ARG A 90 -11.79 -9.98 -34.91
N GLU A 91 -11.05 -9.02 -34.36
CA GLU A 91 -10.19 -8.13 -35.17
C GLU A 91 -9.15 -8.92 -35.97
N THR A 92 -8.57 -9.97 -35.36
CA THR A 92 -7.68 -10.89 -36.08
C THR A 92 -8.38 -11.54 -37.28
N GLN A 93 -9.64 -11.96 -37.15
CA GLN A 93 -10.38 -12.55 -38.27
C GLN A 93 -10.72 -11.50 -39.33
N ASP A 94 -11.10 -10.30 -38.92
CA ASP A 94 -11.45 -9.22 -39.85
C ASP A 94 -10.24 -8.84 -40.73
N ILE A 95 -9.06 -8.70 -40.13
CA ILE A 95 -7.82 -8.42 -40.88
C ILE A 95 -7.47 -9.59 -41.82
N LEU A 96 -7.58 -10.84 -41.35
CA LEU A 96 -7.30 -12.00 -42.19
C LEU A 96 -8.27 -12.08 -43.37
N HIS A 97 -9.57 -11.85 -43.15
CA HIS A 97 -10.54 -11.81 -44.23
C HIS A 97 -10.27 -10.67 -45.21
N ALA A 98 -9.85 -9.49 -44.75
CA ALA A 98 -9.45 -8.40 -45.65
C ALA A 98 -8.27 -8.84 -46.55
N LEU A 99 -7.22 -9.41 -45.94
CA LEU A 99 -6.06 -9.92 -46.69
C LEU A 99 -6.41 -11.05 -47.68
N GLU A 100 -7.46 -11.84 -47.40
CA GLU A 100 -7.89 -12.97 -48.25
C GLU A 100 -8.88 -12.57 -49.36
N LEU A 101 -9.78 -11.63 -49.08
CA LEU A 101 -10.97 -11.38 -49.90
C LEU A 101 -10.97 -10.03 -50.62
N THR A 102 -10.04 -9.12 -50.29
CA THR A 102 -9.97 -7.79 -50.91
C THR A 102 -8.71 -7.63 -51.76
N GLU A 103 -8.80 -6.80 -52.80
CA GLU A 103 -7.63 -6.34 -53.56
C GLU A 103 -7.05 -5.14 -52.81
N LEU A 104 -5.89 -5.34 -52.17
CA LEU A 104 -5.18 -4.33 -51.39
C LEU A 104 -3.93 -3.87 -52.14
N GLU A 105 -3.60 -2.59 -52.02
CA GLU A 105 -2.30 -2.09 -52.46
C GLU A 105 -1.19 -2.58 -51.51
N ASP A 106 0.06 -2.60 -51.98
CA ASP A 106 1.21 -3.12 -51.21
C ASP A 106 1.35 -2.40 -49.84
N GLU A 107 1.08 -1.09 -49.79
CA GLU A 107 1.14 -0.29 -48.56
C GLU A 107 0.04 -0.69 -47.56
N GLU A 108 -1.20 -0.85 -48.03
CA GLU A 108 -2.33 -1.30 -47.20
C GLU A 108 -2.11 -2.72 -46.65
N MET A 109 -1.51 -3.60 -47.46
CA MET A 109 -1.16 -4.95 -47.03
C MET A 109 -0.10 -4.92 -45.92
N ILE A 110 0.92 -4.05 -46.02
CA ILE A 110 1.95 -3.90 -44.98
C ILE A 110 1.30 -3.40 -43.68
N ASP A 111 0.46 -2.38 -43.75
CA ASP A 111 -0.22 -1.80 -42.58
C ASP A 111 -1.07 -2.83 -41.85
N LEU A 112 -1.90 -3.59 -42.58
CA LEU A 112 -2.74 -4.66 -42.02
C LEU A 112 -1.89 -5.77 -41.39
N MET A 113 -0.74 -6.11 -41.97
CA MET A 113 0.18 -7.11 -41.42
C MET A 113 0.86 -6.62 -40.12
N GLU A 114 1.20 -5.34 -40.03
CA GLU A 114 1.74 -4.74 -38.80
C GLU A 114 0.68 -4.67 -37.70
N GLU A 115 -0.55 -4.31 -38.04
CA GLU A 115 -1.70 -4.30 -37.13
C GLU A 115 -1.99 -5.73 -36.62
N LEU A 116 -2.05 -6.71 -37.51
CA LEU A 116 -2.25 -8.13 -37.17
C LEU A 116 -1.20 -8.63 -36.18
N LYS A 117 0.07 -8.29 -36.42
CA LYS A 117 1.17 -8.64 -35.51
C LYS A 117 0.95 -8.01 -34.13
N THR A 118 0.56 -6.75 -34.10
CA THR A 118 0.31 -5.99 -32.87
C THR A 118 -0.83 -6.59 -32.06
N ILE A 119 -1.98 -6.84 -32.69
CA ILE A 119 -3.15 -7.46 -32.05
C ILE A 119 -2.81 -8.86 -31.51
N ARG A 120 -2.06 -9.67 -32.26
CA ARG A 120 -1.64 -11.00 -31.80
C ARG A 120 -0.73 -10.94 -30.57
N VAL A 121 0.16 -9.95 -30.49
CA VAL A 121 1.01 -9.73 -29.31
C VAL A 121 0.17 -9.33 -28.10
N PHE A 122 -0.76 -8.37 -28.25
CA PHE A 122 -1.67 -7.97 -27.18
C PHE A 122 -2.53 -9.13 -26.71
N ARG A 123 -3.15 -9.86 -27.63
CA ARG A 123 -3.92 -11.08 -27.32
C ARG A 123 -3.11 -12.09 -26.53
N ARG A 124 -1.83 -12.30 -26.85
CA ARG A 124 -0.97 -13.23 -26.08
C ARG A 124 -0.70 -12.71 -24.67
N ARG A 125 -0.48 -11.41 -24.49
CA ARG A 125 -0.31 -10.80 -23.16
C ARG A 125 -1.56 -11.00 -22.30
N VAL A 126 -2.75 -10.77 -22.86
CA VAL A 126 -4.01 -10.97 -22.14
C VAL A 126 -4.22 -12.45 -21.80
N LYS A 127 -3.94 -13.39 -22.72
CA LYS A 127 -3.98 -14.82 -22.42
C LYS A 127 -3.06 -15.21 -21.26
N ASN A 128 -1.83 -14.71 -21.24
CA ASN A 128 -0.90 -14.97 -20.14
C ASN A 128 -1.44 -14.42 -18.80
N PHE A 129 -2.14 -13.28 -18.82
CA PHE A 129 -2.80 -12.74 -17.64
C PHE A 129 -3.98 -13.62 -17.18
N ILE A 130 -4.81 -14.10 -18.10
CA ILE A 130 -5.89 -15.07 -17.81
C ILE A 130 -5.31 -16.33 -17.16
N GLU A 131 -4.29 -16.93 -17.76
CA GLU A 131 -3.59 -18.11 -17.22
C GLU A 131 -3.06 -17.85 -15.80
N ALA A 132 -2.60 -16.63 -15.50
CA ALA A 132 -2.08 -16.27 -14.17
C ALA A 132 -3.18 -16.03 -13.12
N ILE A 133 -4.33 -15.47 -13.51
CA ILE A 133 -5.43 -15.12 -12.59
C ILE A 133 -6.48 -16.23 -12.44
N GLU A 134 -6.52 -17.19 -13.37
CA GLU A 134 -7.46 -18.31 -13.37
C GLU A 134 -7.52 -19.08 -12.04
N PRO A 135 -6.39 -19.49 -11.42
CA PRO A 135 -6.46 -20.22 -10.14
C PRO A 135 -7.10 -19.40 -9.02
N LEU A 136 -6.91 -18.08 -9.04
CA LEU A 136 -7.51 -17.18 -8.06
C LEU A 136 -9.01 -17.01 -8.32
N HIS A 137 -9.41 -16.87 -9.59
CA HIS A 137 -10.80 -16.81 -9.98
C HIS A 137 -11.56 -18.08 -9.58
N GLU A 138 -10.99 -19.26 -9.88
CA GLU A 138 -11.56 -20.55 -9.49
C GLU A 138 -11.71 -20.65 -7.97
N PHE A 139 -10.67 -20.26 -7.22
CA PHE A 139 -10.71 -20.26 -5.76
C PHE A 139 -11.83 -19.37 -5.21
N VAL A 140 -11.96 -18.13 -5.68
CA VAL A 140 -12.98 -17.18 -5.21
C VAL A 140 -14.39 -17.64 -5.60
N SER A 141 -14.55 -18.17 -6.80
CA SER A 141 -15.83 -18.69 -7.29
C SER A 141 -16.31 -19.91 -6.49
N ASN A 142 -15.38 -20.79 -6.13
CA ASN A 142 -15.68 -21.97 -5.31
C ASN A 142 -15.86 -21.65 -3.82
N ASN A 143 -15.43 -20.47 -3.36
CA ASN A 143 -15.46 -20.08 -1.95
C ASN A 143 -16.04 -18.67 -1.77
N PRO A 144 -17.34 -18.44 -2.07
CA PRO A 144 -17.95 -17.11 -2.05
C PRO A 144 -17.89 -16.43 -0.68
N ASP A 145 -17.88 -17.22 0.40
CA ASP A 145 -17.82 -16.71 1.77
C ASP A 145 -16.43 -16.19 2.18
N VAL A 146 -15.36 -16.53 1.45
CA VAL A 146 -14.00 -16.10 1.78
C VAL A 146 -13.88 -14.58 1.77
N VAL A 147 -14.49 -13.92 0.79
CA VAL A 147 -14.51 -12.44 0.71
C VAL A 147 -15.18 -11.84 1.94
N ASN A 148 -16.31 -12.40 2.36
CA ASN A 148 -17.03 -11.95 3.56
C ASN A 148 -16.22 -12.24 4.83
N GLY A 149 -15.53 -13.39 4.89
CA GLY A 149 -14.61 -13.75 5.96
C GLY A 149 -13.50 -12.70 6.14
N PHE A 150 -12.83 -12.33 5.04
CA PHE A 150 -11.79 -11.30 5.06
C PHE A 150 -12.33 -9.90 5.42
N LYS A 151 -13.50 -9.51 4.91
CA LYS A 151 -14.17 -8.25 5.31
C LYS A 151 -14.48 -8.22 6.81
N ASN A 152 -14.93 -9.34 7.37
CA ASN A 152 -15.18 -9.47 8.81
C ASN A 152 -13.89 -9.37 9.63
N VAL A 153 -12.79 -9.98 9.15
CA VAL A 153 -11.47 -9.84 9.78
C VAL A 153 -11.02 -8.38 9.75
N HIS A 154 -11.14 -7.69 8.61
CA HIS A 154 -10.81 -6.27 8.49
C HIS A 154 -11.62 -5.42 9.48
N SER A 155 -12.94 -5.63 9.57
CA SER A 155 -13.81 -4.91 10.52
C SER A 155 -13.41 -5.13 11.99
N LYS A 156 -13.06 -6.38 12.36
CA LYS A 156 -12.57 -6.70 13.71
C LYS A 156 -11.23 -6.01 13.99
N MET A 157 -10.30 -6.02 13.03
CA MET A 157 -9.02 -5.32 13.16
C MET A 157 -9.21 -3.82 13.32
N ASP A 158 -10.11 -3.22 12.53
CA ASP A 158 -10.44 -1.80 12.60
C ASP A 158 -11.02 -1.41 13.96
N SER A 159 -11.94 -2.23 14.48
CA SER A 159 -12.52 -2.06 15.82
C SER A 159 -11.46 -2.14 16.92
N ILE A 160 -10.50 -3.06 16.80
CA ILE A 160 -9.36 -3.17 17.72
C ILE A 160 -8.49 -1.93 17.64
N ARG A 161 -8.18 -1.43 16.43
CA ARG A 161 -7.41 -0.20 16.22
C ARG A 161 -8.09 0.99 16.90
N ILE A 162 -9.39 1.20 16.65
CA ILE A 162 -10.16 2.28 17.27
C ILE A 162 -10.14 2.16 18.80
N ARG A 163 -10.34 0.96 19.34
CA ARG A 163 -10.31 0.72 20.79
C ARG A 163 -8.93 0.99 21.38
N GLN A 164 -7.85 0.54 20.72
CA GLN A 164 -6.47 0.81 21.14
C GLN A 164 -6.17 2.31 21.11
N GLY A 165 -6.61 3.01 20.08
CA GLY A 165 -6.52 4.46 19.94
C GLY A 165 -7.18 5.24 21.08
N LYS A 166 -8.31 4.74 21.58
CA LYS A 166 -9.06 5.31 22.70
C LYS A 166 -8.51 4.92 24.08
N LYS A 167 -7.50 4.03 24.17
CA LYS A 167 -6.93 3.66 25.47
C LYS A 167 -6.23 4.86 26.10
N ARG A 168 -6.72 5.25 27.28
CA ARG A 168 -6.07 6.21 28.18
C ARG A 168 -5.65 5.49 29.45
N TYR A 169 -4.44 5.73 29.91
CA TYR A 169 -4.00 5.23 31.20
C TYR A 169 -4.61 6.10 32.30
N SER A 170 -5.36 5.49 33.21
CA SER A 170 -5.83 6.15 34.43
C SER A 170 -4.86 5.84 35.57
N VAL A 171 -4.27 6.89 36.13
CA VAL A 171 -3.26 6.76 37.19
C VAL A 171 -3.93 6.33 38.49
N ARG A 172 -3.47 5.22 39.08
CA ARG A 172 -4.07 4.64 40.28
C ARG A 172 -3.48 5.16 41.60
N GLU A 173 -2.18 5.46 41.62
CA GLU A 173 -1.46 5.74 42.87
C GLU A 173 -0.69 7.07 42.85
N LYS A 174 0.05 7.37 41.78
CA LYS A 174 0.80 8.63 41.65
C LYS A 174 -0.02 9.71 40.95
N THR A 175 -1.08 10.19 41.58
CA THR A 175 -2.01 11.20 41.05
C THR A 175 -1.34 12.49 40.57
N SER A 176 -0.13 12.81 41.05
CA SER A 176 0.70 13.90 40.53
C SER A 176 1.04 13.77 39.04
N LEU A 177 0.98 12.55 38.48
CA LEU A 177 1.20 12.28 37.06
C LEU A 177 -0.09 12.33 36.22
N SER A 178 -1.28 12.51 36.84
CA SER A 178 -2.56 12.48 36.12
C SER A 178 -2.59 13.49 34.97
N SER A 179 -2.11 14.70 35.22
CA SER A 179 -2.03 15.77 34.23
C SER A 179 -1.05 15.48 33.07
N ALA A 180 -0.04 14.62 33.28
CA ALA A 180 0.87 14.18 32.22
C ALA A 180 0.23 13.09 31.33
N PHE A 181 -0.59 12.21 31.90
CA PHE A 181 -1.33 11.18 31.16
C PHE A 181 -2.60 11.73 30.47
N GLU A 182 -3.16 12.83 30.96
CA GLU A 182 -4.29 13.53 30.32
C GLU A 182 -3.85 14.33 29.08
N LYS A 183 -2.62 14.85 29.10
CA LYS A 183 -1.98 15.59 27.99
C LYS A 183 -1.42 14.71 26.88
N THR A 184 -1.28 13.41 27.12
CA THR A 184 -0.91 12.47 26.06
C THR A 184 -2.15 12.21 25.22
N ASP A 185 -2.12 12.65 23.96
CA ASP A 185 -3.06 12.15 22.97
C ASP A 185 -3.00 10.62 23.02
N GLY A 186 -4.15 9.95 23.01
CA GLY A 186 -4.18 8.49 23.11
C GLY A 186 -3.28 7.83 22.05
N PHE A 187 -3.10 6.51 22.13
CA PHE A 187 -2.27 5.72 21.19
C PHE A 187 -2.55 5.96 19.68
N ASN A 188 -3.64 6.67 19.34
CA ASN A 188 -3.93 7.20 18.02
C ASN A 188 -2.78 8.02 17.40
N HIS A 189 -2.11 8.90 18.15
CA HIS A 189 -1.06 9.72 17.56
C HIS A 189 0.06 8.84 16.98
N ILE A 190 0.56 7.87 17.76
CA ILE A 190 1.62 6.93 17.34
C ILE A 190 1.19 6.08 16.14
N LEU A 191 -0.07 5.65 16.07
CA LEU A 191 -0.61 4.86 14.95
C LEU A 191 -0.79 5.70 13.67
N GLU A 192 -1.24 6.95 13.78
CA GLU A 192 -1.30 7.88 12.65
C GLU A 192 0.09 8.25 12.14
N GLU A 193 1.06 8.39 13.05
CA GLU A 193 2.47 8.58 12.69
C GLU A 193 3.02 7.38 11.89
N LEU A 194 2.73 6.14 12.32
CA LEU A 194 3.15 4.93 11.62
C LEU A 194 2.51 4.81 10.22
N LEU A 195 1.26 5.24 10.05
CA LEU A 195 0.61 5.27 8.73
C LEU A 195 1.18 6.36 7.82
N LYS A 196 1.63 7.50 8.38
CA LYS A 196 2.30 8.56 7.63
C LYS A 196 3.70 8.16 7.15
N ARG A 197 4.43 7.30 7.91
CA ARG A 197 5.80 6.84 7.57
C ARG A 197 5.93 6.17 6.19
N GLU A 198 4.86 5.59 5.64
CA GLU A 198 4.91 4.89 4.34
C GLU A 198 4.47 5.75 3.14
N ASN A 199 3.84 6.92 3.37
CA ASN A 199 3.47 7.83 2.28
C ASN A 199 4.62 8.76 1.85
N SER A 200 5.74 8.75 2.59
CA SER A 200 6.97 9.49 2.31
C SER A 200 8.10 8.61 1.75
N THR A 201 7.83 7.33 1.49
CA THR A 201 8.76 6.35 0.88
C THR A 201 8.33 5.90 -0.53
N LEU A 202 7.35 6.59 -1.13
CA LEU A 202 7.06 6.61 -2.57
C LEU A 202 7.58 7.91 -3.17
#